data_AF-A0A0K9PS40-F1
#
_entry.id   AF-A0A0K9PS40-F1
#
_cell.length_a   1.000
_cell.length_b   1.000
_cell.length_c   1.000
_cell.angle_alpha   90.00
_cell.angle_beta   90.00
_cell.angle_gamma   90.00
#
_symmetry.space_group_name_H-M   'P 1'
#
loop_
_entity.id
_entity.type
_entity.pdbx_description
1 polymer ?
#
loop_
_entity_poly.entity_id
_entity_poly.type
_entity_poly.pdbx_seq_one_letter_code
_entity_poly.pdbx_strand_id
1 'polypeptide(L)' 'MSLWNLTNLESLDLSSNNFNGSLPSEIGNLEKMRIMHLSRNQFEGEIPNSLRNLTKLRRL' A
#
# COMPACT_ATOMS: atom_id res chain seq x y z
N MET A 1 -12.64 3.50 10.85
CA MET A 1 -11.22 3.86 10.70
C MET A 1 -10.62 2.95 9.63
N SER A 2 -9.93 3.50 8.63
CA SER A 2 -9.31 2.72 7.53
C SER A 2 -7.79 2.69 7.67
N LEU A 3 -7.17 1.58 7.24
CA LEU A 3 -5.71 1.41 7.21
C LEU A 3 -5.01 2.53 6.43
N TRP A 4 -5.64 2.98 5.35
CA TRP A 4 -5.12 3.98 4.42
C TRP A 4 -5.08 5.40 5.00
N ASN A 5 -5.68 5.63 6.17
CA ASN A 5 -5.62 6.93 6.86
C ASN A 5 -4.50 7.00 7.91
N LEU A 6 -3.66 5.98 8.04
CA LEU A 6 -2.51 5.98 8.93
C LEU A 6 -1.33 6.73 8.29
N THR A 7 -1.47 8.05 8.13
CA THR A 7 -0.50 8.92 7.41
C THR A 7 0.91 8.95 8.01
N ASN A 8 1.07 8.49 9.26
CA ASN A 8 2.37 8.35 9.92
C ASN A 8 3.04 6.98 9.76
N LEU A 9 2.40 6.03 9.06
CA LEU A 9 2.91 4.67 8.91
C LEU A 9 4.14 4.66 7.99
N GLU A 10 5.26 4.13 8.49
CA GLU A 10 6.51 4.01 7.73
C GLU A 10 6.76 2.60 7.16
N SER A 11 6.15 1.59 7.76
CA SER A 11 6.30 0.19 7.35
C SER A 11 4.96 -0.54 7.42
N LEU A 12 4.60 -1.22 6.34
CA LEU A 12 3.40 -2.03 6.24
C LEU A 12 3.74 -3.38 5.60
N ASP A 13 3.46 -4.47 6.33
CA ASP A 13 3.54 -5.83 5.79
C ASP A 13 2.16 -6.47 5.82
N LEU A 14 1.61 -6.70 4.63
CA LEU A 14 0.38 -7.45 4.40
C LEU A 14 0.66 -8.75 3.65
N SER A 15 1.92 -9.15 3.51
CA SER A 15 2.30 -10.30 2.69
C SER A 15 1.75 -11.61 3.25
N SER A 16 1.56 -12.59 2.37
CA SER A 16 1.10 -13.94 2.73
C SER A 16 -0.29 -13.98 3.36
N ASN A 17 -1.23 -13.25 2.76
CA ASN A 17 -2.64 -13.26 3.14
C ASN A 17 -3.53 -13.63 1.94
N ASN A 18 -4.84 -13.68 2.17
CA ASN A 18 -5.85 -13.92 1.13
C ASN A 18 -6.55 -12.63 0.70
N PHE A 19 -5.88 -11.47 0.78
CA PHE A 19 -6.48 -10.22 0.31
C PHE A 19 -6.65 -10.24 -1.21
N ASN A 20 -7.79 -9.76 -1.69
CA ASN A 20 -8.16 -9.77 -3.11
C ASN A 20 -8.71 -8.41 -3.58
N GLY A 21 -9.00 -8.31 -4.87
CA GLY A 21 -9.46 -7.07 -5.51
C GLY A 21 -8.34 -6.06 -5.77
N SER A 22 -8.72 -4.85 -6.16
CA SER A 22 -7.78 -3.80 -6.53
C SER A 22 -7.24 -3.04 -5.32
N LEU A 23 -6.00 -2.55 -5.43
CA LEU A 23 -5.46 -1.61 -4.45
C LEU A 23 -6.27 -0.30 -4.50
N PRO A 24 -6.69 0.25 -3.36
CA PRO A 24 -7.46 1.49 -3.33
C PRO A 24 -6.55 2.70 -3.60
N SER A 25 -7.13 3.75 -4.17
CA SER A 25 -6.40 5.00 -4.46
C SER A 25 -5.84 5.67 -3.19
N GLU A 26 -6.48 5.43 -2.06
CA GLU A 26 -6.15 5.93 -0.74
C GLU A 26 -4.80 5.40 -0.24
N ILE A 27 -4.23 4.37 -0.87
CA ILE A 27 -2.85 3.93 -0.61
C ILE A 27 -1.85 5.09 -0.72
N GLY A 28 -2.13 6.08 -1.58
CA GLY A 28 -1.30 7.27 -1.75
C GLY A 28 -1.30 8.24 -0.55
N ASN A 29 -2.19 8.06 0.43
CA ASN A 29 -2.22 8.86 1.67
C ASN A 29 -1.10 8.47 2.64
N LEU A 30 -0.43 7.33 2.44
CA LEU A 30 0.64 6.83 3.30
C LEU A 30 1.97 7.54 3.00
N GLU A 31 1.99 8.88 2.99
CA GLU A 31 3.12 9.71 2.51
C GLU A 31 4.45 9.47 3.25
N LYS A 32 4.41 8.92 4.47
CA LYS A 32 5.60 8.54 5.24
C LYS A 32 6.09 7.11 4.98
N MET A 33 5.42 6.34 4.12
CA MET A 33 5.74 4.95 3.84
C MET A 33 7.14 4.79 3.25
N ARG A 34 7.89 3.83 3.79
CA ARG A 34 9.26 3.48 3.37
C ARG A 34 9.36 2.03 2.91
N ILE A 35 8.64 1.13 3.58
CA ILE A 35 8.62 -0.30 3.29
C ILE A 35 7.17 -0.75 3.20
N MET A 36 6.80 -1.29 2.05
CA MET A 36 5.49 -1.89 1.83
C MET A 36 5.68 -3.30 1.33
N HIS A 37 4.94 -4.27 1.86
CA HIS A 37 4.95 -5.64 1.38
C HIS A 37 3.53 -6.11 1.11
N LEU A 38 3.23 -6.33 -0.16
CA LEU A 38 1.91 -6.79 -0.63
C LEU A 38 1.96 -8.19 -1.26
N SER A 39 3.16 -8.79 -1.36
CA SER A 39 3.39 -10.06 -2.04
C SER A 39 2.60 -11.22 -1.44
N ARG A 40 2.40 -12.30 -2.20
CA ARG A 40 1.66 -13.50 -1.76
C ARG A 40 0.23 -13.15 -1.27
N ASN A 41 -0.48 -12.37 -2.08
CA ASN A 41 -1.90 -12.09 -1.97
C ASN A 41 -2.56 -12.32 -3.34
N GLN A 42 -3.86 -12.06 -3.44
CA GLN A 42 -4.67 -12.18 -4.64
C GLN A 42 -5.09 -10.78 -5.15
N PHE A 43 -4.27 -9.75 -4.91
CA PHE A 43 -4.52 -8.41 -5.45
C PHE A 43 -4.49 -8.44 -6.98
N GLU A 44 -5.44 -7.77 -7.60
CA GLU A 44 -5.64 -7.73 -9.04
C GLU A 44 -6.00 -6.32 -9.53
N GLY A 45 -6.24 -6.14 -10.83
CA GLY A 45 -6.55 -4.83 -11.40
C GLY A 45 -5.33 -3.93 -11.59
N GLU A 46 -5.60 -2.64 -11.84
CA GLU A 46 -4.55 -1.66 -12.13
C GLU A 46 -3.85 -1.17 -10.86
N ILE A 47 -2.54 -0.90 -10.98
CA ILE A 47 -1.80 -0.23 -9.92
C ILE A 47 -2.28 1.23 -9.84
N PRO A 48 -2.78 1.71 -8.68
CA PRO A 48 -3.28 3.07 -8.56
C PRO A 48 -2.21 4.11 -8.88
N ASN A 49 -2.56 5.11 -9.70
CA ASN A 49 -1.66 6.23 -10.00
C ASN A 49 -1.22 6.99 -8.74
N SER A 50 -2.01 6.94 -7.66
CA SER A 50 -1.67 7.52 -6.36
C SER A 50 -0.49 6.86 -5.66
N LEU A 51 -0.05 5.67 -6.08
CA LEU A 51 1.19 5.05 -5.59
C LEU A 51 2.41 5.97 -5.83
N ARG A 52 2.33 6.85 -6.85
CA ARG A 52 3.34 7.88 -7.15
C ARG A 52 3.51 8.89 -6.01
N ASN A 53 2.52 9.06 -5.14
CA ASN A 53 2.59 9.95 -3.97
C ASN A 53 3.51 9.39 -2.87
N LEU A 54 3.82 8.09 -2.90
CA LEU A 54 4.70 7.43 -1.94
C LEU A 54 6.19 7.72 -2.25
N THR A 55 6.54 9.00 -2.28
CA THR A 55 7.88 9.51 -2.66
C THR A 55 9.00 9.01 -1.74
N LYS A 56 8.66 8.57 -0.53
CA LYS A 56 9.60 8.00 0.46
C LYS A 56 9.72 6.47 0.38
N LEU A 57 8.93 5.80 -0.45
CA LEU A 57 8.97 4.35 -0.59
C LEU A 57 10.34 3.94 -1.14
N ARG A 58 10.96 2.95 -0.49
CA ARG A 58 12.27 2.39 -0.87
C ARG A 58 12.21 0.90 -1.15
N ARG A 59 11.17 0.22 -0.66
CA ARG A 59 10.96 -1.22 -0.82
C ARG A 59 9.48 -1.51 -0.93
N LEU A 60 9.09 -2.24 -1.97
CA LEU A 60 7.72 -2.67 -2.30
C LEU A 60 7.69 -4.20 -2.44
#